data_AF-A0A127T3C2-F1
#
_entry.id   AF-A0A127T3C2-F1
#
_cell.length_a   1.000
_cell.length_b   1.000
_cell.length_c   1.000
_cell.angle_alpha   90.00
_cell.angle_beta   90.00
_cell.angle_gamma   90.00
#
_symmetry.space_group_name_H-M   'P 1'
#
loop_
_entity.id
_entity.type
_entity.pdbx_description
1 polymer ?
#
loop_
_entity_poly.entity_id
_entity_poly.type
_entity_poly.pdbx_seq_one_letter_code
_entity_poly.pdbx_strand_id
1 'polypeptide(L)' 'GQSDSPLTAKGEQQAMQVATRAKNLGITHIISSDLGRTRRTAEIIAQACGCDII' A
#
# COMPACT_ATOMS: atom_id res chain seq x y z
N GLY A 1 2.46 -16.78 -5.34
CA GLY A 1 3.29 -17.59 -4.43
C GLY A 1 3.13 -17.08 -3.02
N GLN A 2 3.26 -17.96 -2.03
CA GLN A 2 3.16 -17.61 -0.61
C GLN A 2 4.51 -17.25 0.03
N SER A 3 5.59 -17.29 -0.74
CA SER A 3 6.89 -16.80 -0.30
C SER A 3 6.79 -15.33 0.06
N ASP A 4 7.25 -14.98 1.27
CA ASP A 4 7.25 -13.60 1.74
C ASP A 4 8.51 -12.86 1.27
N SER A 5 8.49 -12.46 0.01
CA SER A 5 9.54 -11.61 -0.56
C SER A 5 9.26 -10.14 -0.24
N PRO A 6 10.30 -9.32 0.06
CA PRO A 6 10.11 -7.89 0.24
C PRO A 6 9.58 -7.22 -1.03
N LEU A 7 8.92 -6.07 -0.87
CA LEU A 7 8.53 -5.24 -2.00
C LEU A 7 9.80 -4.69 -2.68
N THR A 8 9.87 -4.79 -4.00
CA THR A 8 11.03 -4.28 -4.75
C THR A 8 10.99 -2.75 -4.82
N ALA A 9 12.12 -2.10 -5.10
CA ALA A 9 12.17 -0.65 -5.29
C ALA A 9 11.19 -0.17 -6.39
N LYS A 10 11.07 -0.91 -7.49
CA LYS A 10 10.08 -0.61 -8.54
C LYS A 10 8.64 -0.75 -8.01
N GLY A 11 8.38 -1.77 -7.20
CA GLY A 11 7.08 -1.98 -6.54
C GLY A 11 6.73 -0.83 -5.59
N GLU A 12 7.69 -0.33 -4.81
CA GLU A 12 7.49 0.85 -3.98
C GLU A 12 7.14 2.08 -4.85
N GLN A 13 7.86 2.32 -5.95
CA GLN A 13 7.55 3.44 -6.84
C GLN A 13 6.14 3.34 -7.43
N GLN A 14 5.71 2.13 -7.79
CA GLN A 14 4.34 1.88 -8.24
C GLN A 14 3.32 2.16 -7.13
N ALA A 15 3.59 1.75 -5.89
CA ALA A 15 2.73 2.04 -4.75
C ALA A 15 2.58 3.54 -4.50
N MET A 16 3.66 4.33 -4.64
CA MET A 16 3.62 5.80 -4.53
C MET A 16 2.77 6.45 -5.63
N GLN A 17 2.82 5.93 -6.85
CA GLN A 17 1.96 6.40 -7.96
C GLN A 17 0.48 6.12 -7.68
N VAL A 18 0.17 4.93 -7.15
CA VAL A 18 -1.19 4.59 -6.72
C VAL A 18 -1.63 5.51 -5.58
N ALA A 19 -0.80 5.70 -4.56
CA ALA A 19 -1.06 6.57 -3.42
C ALA A 19 -1.38 8.01 -3.85
N THR A 20 -0.62 8.54 -4.82
CA THR A 20 -0.83 9.88 -5.39
C THR A 20 -2.21 10.04 -6.03
N ARG A 21 -2.72 8.99 -6.68
CA ARG A 21 -4.08 8.99 -7.25
C ARG A 21 -5.14 8.76 -6.18
N ALA A 22 -4.88 7.83 -5.26
CA ALA A 22 -5.83 7.35 -4.26
C ALA A 22 -6.17 8.39 -3.20
N LYS A 23 -5.22 9.26 -2.82
CA LYS A 23 -5.45 10.32 -1.81
C LYS A 23 -6.63 11.25 -2.14
N ASN A 24 -6.99 11.39 -3.41
CA ASN A 24 -8.08 12.26 -3.86
C ASN A 24 -9.44 11.52 -3.96
N LEU A 25 -9.51 10.23 -3.61
CA LEU A 25 -10.72 9.41 -3.76
C LEU A 25 -11.54 9.29 -2.48
N GLY A 26 -11.12 9.89 -1.37
CA GLY A 26 -11.84 9.80 -0.09
C GLY A 26 -11.80 8.39 0.53
N ILE A 27 -10.72 7.64 0.32
CA ILE A 27 -10.52 6.32 0.95
C ILE A 27 -10.40 6.49 2.46
N THR A 28 -11.28 5.82 3.21
CA THR A 28 -11.31 5.92 4.68
C THR A 28 -10.57 4.79 5.39
N HIS A 29 -10.31 3.66 4.71
CA HIS A 29 -9.64 2.49 5.28
C HIS A 29 -8.95 1.69 4.16
N ILE A 30 -7.86 1.00 4.50
CA ILE A 30 -7.17 0.06 3.60
C ILE A 30 -7.12 -1.31 4.25
N ILE A 31 -7.39 -2.37 3.47
CA ILE A 31 -7.32 -3.76 3.93
C ILE A 31 -6.21 -4.47 3.15
N SER A 32 -5.37 -5.24 3.83
CA SER A 32 -4.22 -5.92 3.20
C SER A 32 -4.07 -7.37 3.66
N SER A 33 -3.50 -8.21 2.80
CA SER A 33 -3.01 -9.52 3.22
C SER A 33 -1.80 -9.37 4.16
N ASP A 34 -1.58 -10.39 4.99
CA ASP A 34 -0.53 -10.45 6.00
C ASP A 34 0.90 -10.50 5.45
N LEU A 35 1.07 -10.83 4.16
CA LEU A 35 2.38 -10.86 3.50
C LEU A 35 3.08 -9.49 3.54
N GLY A 36 4.38 -9.48 3.82
CA GLY A 36 5.16 -8.26 4.00
C GLY A 36 5.07 -7.29 2.82
N ARG A 37 5.10 -7.80 1.58
CA ARG A 37 4.96 -6.95 0.37
C ARG A 37 3.59 -6.29 0.23
N THR A 38 2.50 -6.96 0.64
CA THR A 38 1.15 -6.39 0.56
C THR A 38 0.96 -5.38 1.68
N ARG A 39 1.47 -5.68 2.88
CA ARG A 39 1.49 -4.75 4.01
C ARG A 39 2.25 -3.47 3.68
N ARG A 40 3.46 -3.60 3.13
CA ARG A 40 4.29 -2.46 2.69
C ARG A 40 3.60 -1.61 1.63
N THR A 41 2.93 -2.25 0.67
CA THR A 41 2.14 -1.53 -0.36
C THR A 41 0.99 -0.76 0.29
N ALA A 42 0.26 -1.40 1.21
CA ALA A 42 -0.86 -0.78 1.93
C ALA A 42 -0.41 0.41 2.79
N GLU A 43 0.72 0.31 3.50
CA GLU A 43 1.31 1.40 4.28
C GLU A 43 1.57 2.66 3.44
N ILE A 44 2.18 2.49 2.26
CA ILE A 44 2.47 3.62 1.36
C ILE A 44 1.18 4.34 0.94
N ILE A 45 0.12 3.58 0.65
CA ILE A 45 -1.16 4.15 0.20
C ILE A 45 -1.91 4.76 1.39
N ALA A 46 -1.94 4.09 2.54
CA ALA A 46 -2.63 4.53 3.75
C ALA A 46 -2.07 5.86 4.25
N GLN A 47 -0.74 6.00 4.23
CA GLN A 47 -0.06 7.24 4.59
C GLN A 47 -0.51 8.42 3.72
N ALA A 48 -0.67 8.22 2.41
CA ALA A 48 -1.12 9.28 1.51
C ALA A 48 -2.61 9.59 1.64
N CYS A 49 -3.42 8.58 1.95
CA CYS A 49 -4.86 8.73 2.18
C CYS A 49 -5.21 9.28 3.57
N GLY A 50 -4.26 9.24 4.52
CA GLY A 50 -4.49 9.68 5.90
C GLY A 50 -5.46 8.77 6.66
N CYS A 51 -5.40 7.47 6.41
CA CYS A 51 -6.30 6.48 7.00
C CYS A 51 -5.57 5.25 7.54
N ASP A 52 -6.30 4.43 8.30
CA ASP A 52 -5.76 3.23 8.94
C ASP A 52 -5.75 2.01 8.01
N ILE A 53 -4.84 1.09 8.31
CA ILE A 53 -4.83 -0.26 7.73
C ILE A 53 -5.55 -1.19 8.71
N ILE A 54 -6.54 -1.93 8.20
CA ILE A 54 -7.30 -2.95 8.92
C ILE A 54 -6.83 -4.34 8.48
#